data_AF-A0A6M7TUV9-F1
#
_entry.id   AF-A0A6M7TUV9-F1
#
_cell.length_a   1.000
_cell.length_b   1.000
_cell.length_c   1.000
_cell.angle_alpha   90.00
_cell.angle_beta   90.00
_cell.angle_gamma   90.00
#
_symmetry.space_group_name_H-M   'P 1'
#
loop_
_entity.id
_entity.type
_entity.pdbx_description
1 polymer ?
#
loop_
_entity_poly.entity_id
_entity_poly.type
_entity_poly.pdbx_seq_one_letter_code
_entity_poly.pdbx_strand_id
1 'polypeptide(L)'
;MWRKTLVAMALTALCAGCTTMSAEDRRAADEAKCRSYGFLKKNDAFAECLQRIDLDRRAELRSTPDFDPWNRPVIYRPIIVRPQPK
;
A
#
# COMPACT_ATOMS: atom_id res chain seq x y z
N MET A 1 -34.76 -19.62 6.51
CA MET A 1 -33.67 -19.28 5.57
C MET A 1 -33.10 -17.88 5.79
N TRP A 2 -33.94 -16.88 6.08
CA TRP A 2 -33.54 -15.48 6.28
C TRP A 2 -32.53 -15.23 7.41
N ARG A 3 -32.62 -15.98 8.51
CA ARG A 3 -31.66 -15.84 9.62
C ARG A 3 -30.24 -16.25 9.23
N LYS A 4 -30.11 -17.25 8.34
CA LYS A 4 -28.80 -17.72 7.84
C LYS A 4 -28.19 -16.72 6.86
N THR A 5 -29.02 -16.09 6.02
CA THR A 5 -28.55 -15.06 5.08
C THR A 5 -28.12 -13.78 5.80
N LEU A 6 -28.83 -13.36 6.85
CA LEU A 6 -28.42 -12.20 7.67
C LEU A 6 -27.11 -12.44 8.40
N VAL A 7 -26.91 -13.63 8.97
CA VAL A 7 -25.64 -13.99 9.64
C VAL A 7 -24.49 -14.02 8.63
N ALA A 8 -24.71 -14.57 7.43
CA ALA A 8 -23.68 -14.58 6.38
C ALA A 8 -23.30 -13.15 5.93
N MET A 9 -24.29 -12.26 5.79
CA MET A 9 -24.06 -10.87 5.37
C MET A 9 -23.34 -10.04 6.45
N ALA A 10 -23.64 -10.26 7.73
CA ALA A 10 -22.91 -9.62 8.82
C ALA A 10 -21.44 -10.08 8.86
N LEU A 11 -21.19 -11.37 8.60
CA LEU A 11 -19.84 -11.93 8.60
C LEU A 11 -18.98 -11.37 7.45
N THR A 12 -19.55 -11.23 6.25
CA THR A 12 -18.84 -10.65 5.11
C THR A 12 -18.53 -9.16 5.31
N ALA A 13 -19.45 -8.40 5.93
CA ALA A 13 -19.22 -7.00 6.26
C ALA A 13 -18.09 -6.82 7.30
N LEU A 14 -18.01 -7.68 8.31
CA LEU A 14 -16.92 -7.68 9.30
C LEU A 14 -15.57 -8.01 8.67
N CYS A 15 -15.52 -8.99 7.75
CA CYS A 15 -14.30 -9.33 7.04
C CYS A 15 -13.86 -8.24 6.04
N ALA A 16 -14.80 -7.54 5.41
CA ALA A 16 -14.50 -6.42 4.51
C ALA A 16 -14.01 -5.16 5.26
N GLY A 17 -14.47 -4.94 6.50
CA GLY A 17 -14.08 -3.78 7.31
C GLY A 17 -12.60 -3.74 7.71
N CYS A 18 -11.88 -4.88 7.67
CA CYS A 18 -10.44 -4.90 7.93
C CYS A 18 -9.57 -4.40 6.77
N THR A 19 -10.12 -4.26 5.56
CA THR A 19 -9.32 -3.92 4.36
C THR A 19 -9.66 -2.55 3.77
N THR A 20 -10.64 -1.85 4.32
CA THR A 20 -11.15 -0.60 3.73
C THR A 20 -11.07 0.57 4.70
N MET A 21 -9.88 1.08 4.99
CA MET A 21 -9.80 2.49 5.40
C MET A 21 -10.28 3.33 4.21
N SER A 22 -11.33 4.11 4.40
CA SER A 22 -11.81 5.04 3.38
C SER A 22 -10.71 6.08 3.06
N ALA A 23 -10.74 6.64 1.86
CA ALA A 23 -9.75 7.66 1.47
C ALA A 23 -9.81 8.91 2.36
N GLU A 24 -11.01 9.24 2.83
CA GLU A 24 -11.29 10.37 3.73
C GLU A 24 -10.78 10.11 5.15
N ASP A 25 -11.05 8.93 5.73
CA ASP A 25 -10.55 8.58 7.07
C ASP A 25 -9.03 8.53 7.09
N ARG A 26 -8.42 8.02 6.02
CA ARG A 26 -6.96 7.99 5.89
C ARG A 26 -6.39 9.41 5.85
N ARG A 27 -7.04 10.32 5.12
CA ARG A 27 -6.61 11.72 5.08
C ARG A 27 -6.77 12.41 6.44
N ALA A 28 -7.86 12.15 7.16
CA ALA A 28 -8.07 12.67 8.51
C ALA A 28 -6.99 12.17 9.50
N ALA A 29 -6.60 10.89 9.38
CA ALA A 29 -5.54 10.31 10.19
C ALA A 29 -4.16 10.94 9.87
N ASP A 30 -3.82 11.11 8.59
CA ASP A 30 -2.58 11.76 8.17
C ASP A 30 -2.52 13.23 8.67
N GLU A 31 -3.63 13.96 8.57
CA GLU A 31 -3.73 15.33 9.11
C GLU A 31 -3.65 15.37 10.64
N ALA A 32 -4.21 14.39 11.35
CA ALA A 32 -4.06 14.27 12.80
C ALA A 32 -2.60 14.02 13.21
N LYS A 33 -1.88 13.18 12.46
CA LYS A 33 -0.46 12.90 12.67
C LYS A 33 0.41 14.13 12.43
N CYS A 34 0.17 14.90 11.36
CA CYS A 34 0.92 16.15 11.17
C CYS A 34 0.59 17.20 12.25
N ARG A 35 -0.65 17.27 12.74
CA ARG A 35 -1.00 18.13 13.86
C ARG A 35 -0.33 17.72 15.17
N SER A 36 -0.15 16.43 15.43
CA SER A 36 0.52 15.96 16.67
C SER A 36 2.01 16.31 16.70
N TYR A 37 2.64 16.53 15.54
CA TYR A 37 3.99 17.07 15.44
C TYR A 37 4.07 18.59 15.64
N GLY A 38 2.93 19.29 15.76
CA GLY A 38 2.86 20.73 15.96
C GLY A 38 2.70 21.56 14.69
N PHE A 39 2.48 20.93 13.52
CA PHE A 39 2.28 21.67 12.28
C PHE A 39 0.88 22.29 12.20
N LEU A 40 0.83 23.58 11.85
CA LEU A 40 -0.42 24.29 11.54
C LEU A 40 -0.87 24.02 10.10
N LYS A 41 -2.19 23.86 9.89
CA LYS A 41 -2.78 23.66 8.56
C LYS A 41 -2.51 24.84 7.62
N LYS A 42 -2.58 24.58 6.31
CA LYS A 42 -2.43 25.57 5.21
C LYS A 42 -1.05 26.24 5.19
N ASN A 43 0.00 25.47 5.44
CA ASN A 43 1.40 25.91 5.37
C ASN A 43 2.24 24.86 4.65
N ASP A 44 3.36 25.27 4.06
CA ASP A 44 4.25 24.41 3.28
C ASP A 44 4.82 23.24 4.12
N ALA A 45 5.20 23.47 5.37
CA ALA A 45 5.68 22.42 6.28
C ALA A 45 4.59 21.38 6.58
N PHE A 46 3.31 21.79 6.62
CA PHE A 46 2.20 20.85 6.77
C PHE A 46 2.00 20.03 5.49
N ALA A 47 2.14 20.65 4.31
CA ALA A 47 2.07 19.94 3.03
C ALA A 47 3.25 18.96 2.87
N GLU A 48 4.45 19.35 3.29
CA GLU A 48 5.64 18.50 3.29
C GLU A 48 5.46 17.29 4.22
N CYS A 49 4.93 17.49 5.43
CA CYS A 49 4.62 16.39 6.35
C CYS A 49 3.69 15.36 5.69
N LEU A 50 2.60 15.82 5.07
CA LEU A 50 1.65 14.93 4.36
C LEU A 50 2.32 14.24 3.16
N GLN A 51 3.11 14.98 2.38
CA GLN A 51 3.83 14.42 1.24
C GLN A 51 4.79 13.31 1.66
N ARG A 52 5.51 13.50 2.78
CA ARG A 52 6.48 12.52 3.28
C ARG A 52 5.79 11.24 3.74
N ILE A 53 4.62 11.35 4.37
CA ILE A 53 3.79 10.18 4.73
C ILE A 53 3.34 9.43 3.46
N ASP A 54 2.92 10.14 2.41
CA ASP A 54 2.52 9.50 1.15
C ASP A 54 3.69 8.79 0.47
N LEU A 55 4.87 9.41 0.46
CA LEU A 55 6.09 8.82 -0.11
C LEU A 55 6.53 7.57 0.62
N ASP A 56 6.53 7.59 1.95
CA ASP A 56 6.86 6.44 2.80
C ASP A 56 5.93 5.26 2.53
N ARG A 57 4.62 5.53 2.46
CA ARG A 57 3.62 4.52 2.10
C ARG A 57 3.83 3.94 0.70
N ARG A 58 4.18 4.77 -0.29
CA ARG A 58 4.54 4.30 -1.64
C ARG A 58 5.84 3.51 -1.64
N ALA A 59 6.80 3.86 -0.77
CA ALA A 59 8.02 3.08 -0.62
C ALA A 59 7.70 1.68 -0.09
N GLU A 60 6.80 1.58 0.89
CA GLU A 60 6.34 0.29 1.44
C GLU A 60 5.63 -0.58 0.39
N LEU A 61 4.81 0.04 -0.47
CA LEU A 61 4.17 -0.67 -1.57
C LEU A 61 5.15 -1.18 -2.64
N ARG A 62 6.30 -0.51 -2.81
CA ARG A 62 7.38 -0.96 -3.72
C ARG A 62 8.31 -1.96 -3.06
N SER A 63 8.53 -1.83 -1.74
CA SER A 63 9.40 -2.72 -0.97
C SER A 63 8.74 -4.07 -0.77
N THR A 64 7.42 -4.10 -0.60
CA THR A 64 6.62 -5.32 -0.57
C THR A 64 6.74 -5.99 -1.93
N PRO A 65 7.55 -7.05 -2.04
CA PRO A 65 7.64 -7.72 -3.31
C PRO A 65 6.36 -8.54 -3.48
N ASP A 66 5.68 -8.36 -4.60
CA ASP A 66 4.69 -9.31 -5.10
C ASP A 66 5.42 -10.56 -5.62
N PHE A 67 6.24 -11.17 -4.74
CA PHE A 67 6.93 -12.41 -5.00
C PHE A 67 5.91 -13.54 -4.84
N ASP A 68 5.02 -13.68 -5.82
CA ASP A 68 4.43 -14.98 -6.10
C ASP A 68 5.54 -15.88 -6.68
N PRO A 69 5.97 -16.94 -5.98
CA PRO A 69 6.98 -17.86 -6.49
C PRO A 69 6.58 -18.52 -7.82
N TRP A 70 5.29 -18.59 -8.11
CA TRP A 70 4.72 -19.27 -9.28
C TRP A 70 4.45 -18.34 -10.47
N ASN A 71 4.41 -17.01 -10.27
CA ASN A 71 4.14 -16.01 -11.31
C ASN A 71 5.34 -15.06 -11.50
N ARG A 72 6.57 -15.60 -11.40
CA ARG A 72 7.78 -14.83 -11.69
C ARG A 72 7.91 -14.63 -13.20
N PRO A 73 8.08 -13.38 -13.70
CA PRO A 73 8.46 -13.19 -15.09
C PRO A 73 9.83 -13.83 -15.31
N VAL A 74 9.94 -14.72 -16.30
CA VAL A 74 11.24 -15.26 -16.74
C VAL A 74 12.01 -14.13 -17.42
N ILE A 75 12.93 -13.51 -16.68
CA ILE A 75 13.80 -12.47 -17.22
C ILE A 75 14.91 -13.16 -18.02
N TYR A 76 14.76 -13.22 -19.35
CA TYR A 76 15.83 -13.71 -20.22
C TYR A 76 17.06 -12.82 -20.07
N ARG A 77 18.16 -13.40 -19.59
CA ARG A 77 19.47 -12.74 -19.52
C ARG A 77 20.46 -13.50 -20.39
N PRO A 78 20.81 -12.99 -21.58
CA PRO A 78 21.78 -13.66 -22.44
C PRO A 78 23.16 -13.66 -21.79
N ILE A 79 23.81 -14.81 -21.80
CA ILE A 79 25.22 -14.95 -21.43
C ILE A 79 26.03 -14.73 -22.71
N ILE A 80 26.88 -13.71 -22.73
CA ILE A 80 27.78 -13.45 -23.86
C ILE A 80 28.99 -14.38 -23.75
N VAL A 81 29.04 -15.42 -24.59
CA VAL A 81 30.18 -16.34 -24.67
C VAL A 81 31.15 -15.83 -25.72
N ARG A 82 32.42 -15.62 -25.34
CA ARG A 82 33.48 -15.28 -26.30
C ARG A 82 33.94 -16.53 -27.07
N PRO A 83 34.16 -16.44 -28.39
CA PRO A 83 34.70 -17.56 -29.16
C PRO A 83 36.12 -17.91 -28.68
N GLN A 84 36.43 -19.21 -28.61
CA GLN A 84 37.78 -19.68 -28.33
C GLN A 84 38.68 -19.47 -29.56
N PRO A 85 39.93 -19.01 -29.39
CA PRO A 85 40.88 -18.93 -30.50
C PRO A 85 41.19 -20.33 -31.05
N LYS A 86 41.33 -20.43 -32.38
CA LYS A 86 41.76 -21.65 -33.09
C LYS A 86 43.25 -21.90 -32.94
#